data_AF-A0A967EMP0-F1
#
_entry.id   AF-A0A967EMP0-F1
#
_cell.length_a   1.000
_cell.length_b   1.000
_cell.length_c   1.000
_cell.angle_alpha   90.00
_cell.angle_beta   90.00
_cell.angle_gamma   90.00
#
_symmetry.space_group_name_H-M   'P 1'
#
loop_
_entity.id
_entity.type
_entity.pdbx_description
1 polymer ?
#
loop_
_entity_poly.entity_id
_entity_poly.type
_entity_poly.pdbx_seq_one_letter_code
_entity_poly.pdbx_strand_id
1 'polypeptide(L)'
;MTLISPHPLNFPSVLQDFVKMDLLPNLYSSMNEVGYPMVPYVSPMKNTPDSGLRSGVGSPRYSNGYATLFNTFGFISEAHMLKTYSKRVESTIAFLNSVLEFAKTNSNEIIELRQKANDYLKTQDVFTLTWKADTSKFDMIDFDGYEAEHKPSKVTGFDRLYYNRDKPWTKQIPVYNYFTPDIQVTKPNYYVLPQAWGEVIERLEFNNIEFKRLRKDTVITGEMYIVENVANPKVPFNGHFVHSKIELRTVTKTRKFYKGDILIPMNQVGNRYLIETLEPQARDSFFRWNFFDSILDQREYFSPYVFEETAFNLLQTDDELRKEFDEKKASDEEFAKNAYAQLRFIYEHSPNFEADYKLYPVMRVTK
;
A
#
# COMPACT_ATOMS: atom_id res chain seq x y z
N MET A 1 15.12 23.70 -4.85
CA MET A 1 14.87 22.63 -3.85
C MET A 1 14.02 21.56 -4.51
N THR A 2 14.13 20.29 -4.12
CA THR A 2 13.19 19.25 -4.58
C THR A 2 12.06 19.07 -3.58
N LEU A 3 10.85 18.87 -4.06
CA LEU A 3 9.67 18.69 -3.21
C LEU A 3 8.96 17.38 -3.56
N ILE A 4 8.75 16.52 -2.56
CA ILE A 4 7.77 15.43 -2.63
C ILE A 4 6.45 16.00 -2.11
N SER A 5 5.59 16.43 -3.02
CA SER A 5 4.25 16.92 -2.73
C SER A 5 3.27 15.79 -2.47
N PRO A 6 2.15 16.05 -1.77
CA PRO A 6 1.12 15.04 -1.64
C PRO A 6 0.44 14.85 -3.01
N HIS A 7 0.39 13.61 -3.48
CA HIS A 7 -0.16 13.33 -4.81
C HIS A 7 -1.69 13.54 -4.78
N PRO A 8 -2.29 14.28 -5.74
CA PRO A 8 -3.74 14.54 -5.73
C PRO A 8 -4.58 13.27 -5.62
N LEU A 9 -4.19 12.18 -6.30
CA LEU A 9 -4.88 10.88 -6.25
C LEU A 9 -5.03 10.26 -4.85
N ASN A 10 -4.29 10.75 -3.84
CA ASN A 10 -4.44 10.29 -2.47
C ASN A 10 -5.62 10.96 -1.73
N PHE A 11 -6.25 11.97 -2.32
CA PHE A 11 -7.36 12.70 -1.70
C PHE A 11 -8.71 12.48 -2.41
N PRO A 12 -9.84 12.71 -1.74
CA PRO A 12 -11.13 12.92 -2.39
C PRO A 12 -11.08 14.08 -3.40
N SER A 13 -11.93 14.03 -4.44
CA SER A 13 -11.95 14.97 -5.56
C SER A 13 -11.87 16.45 -5.12
N VAL A 14 -12.63 16.82 -4.10
CA VAL A 14 -12.69 18.18 -3.55
C VAL A 14 -11.33 18.73 -3.11
N LEU A 15 -10.42 17.88 -2.62
CA LEU A 15 -9.06 18.28 -2.24
C LEU A 15 -8.06 18.10 -3.39
N GLN A 16 -8.34 17.23 -4.38
CA GLN A 16 -7.45 17.04 -5.52
C GLN A 16 -7.29 18.32 -6.33
N ASP A 17 -8.40 19.01 -6.57
CA ASP A 17 -8.41 20.23 -7.38
C ASP A 17 -7.67 21.35 -6.64
N PHE A 18 -7.93 21.53 -5.35
CA PHE A 18 -7.22 22.51 -4.51
C PHE A 18 -5.70 22.26 -4.48
N VAL A 19 -5.27 20.99 -4.41
CA VAL A 19 -3.83 20.66 -4.47
C VAL A 19 -3.22 21.08 -5.81
N LYS A 20 -3.91 20.80 -6.92
CA LYS A 20 -3.41 21.04 -8.28
C LYS A 20 -3.44 22.50 -8.70
N MET A 21 -4.52 23.21 -8.35
CA MET A 21 -4.82 24.53 -8.91
C MET A 21 -4.37 25.66 -7.99
N ASP A 22 -4.39 25.45 -6.67
CA ASP A 22 -4.14 26.51 -5.69
C ASP A 22 -2.85 26.26 -4.91
N LEU A 23 -2.77 25.13 -4.19
CA LEU A 23 -1.68 24.85 -3.26
C LEU A 23 -0.32 24.75 -3.95
N LEU A 24 -0.15 23.81 -4.89
CA LEU A 24 1.16 23.59 -5.51
C LEU A 24 1.60 24.80 -6.36
N PRO A 25 0.77 25.37 -7.25
CA PRO A 25 1.17 26.55 -8.02
C PRO A 25 1.61 27.73 -7.15
N ASN A 26 0.91 28.01 -6.05
CA ASN A 26 1.26 29.10 -5.15
C ASN A 26 2.59 28.84 -4.41
N LEU A 27 2.82 27.61 -3.92
CA LEU A 27 4.08 27.25 -3.29
C LEU A 27 5.26 27.37 -4.27
N TYR A 28 5.11 26.91 -5.51
CA TYR A 28 6.16 27.05 -6.53
C TYR A 28 6.42 28.51 -6.90
N SER A 29 5.37 29.32 -7.09
CA SER A 29 5.50 30.76 -7.38
C SER A 29 6.21 31.51 -6.26
N SER A 30 5.73 31.37 -5.02
CA SER A 30 6.31 32.07 -3.87
C SER A 30 7.76 31.68 -3.61
N MET A 31 8.10 30.40 -3.79
CA MET A 31 9.50 29.94 -3.68
C MET A 31 10.39 30.48 -4.80
N ASN A 32 9.85 30.63 -6.01
CA ASN A 32 10.57 31.28 -7.11
C ASN A 32 10.82 32.78 -6.83
N GLU A 33 9.81 33.50 -6.31
CA GLU A 33 9.90 34.92 -5.97
C GLU A 33 10.95 35.22 -4.90
N VAL A 34 11.13 34.33 -3.90
CA VAL A 34 12.16 34.48 -2.86
C VAL A 34 13.52 33.91 -3.26
N GLY A 35 13.71 33.54 -4.52
CA GLY A 35 15.00 33.12 -5.09
C GLY A 35 15.40 31.67 -4.77
N TYR A 36 14.45 30.83 -4.35
CA TYR A 36 14.66 29.40 -4.07
C TYR A 36 13.74 28.52 -4.92
N PRO A 37 13.85 28.53 -6.26
CA PRO A 37 12.95 27.78 -7.13
C PRO A 37 12.89 26.29 -6.75
N MET A 38 11.69 25.73 -6.88
CA MET A 38 11.41 24.32 -6.62
C MET A 38 11.26 23.52 -7.89
N VAL A 39 11.54 22.22 -7.80
CA VAL A 39 11.29 21.22 -8.83
C VAL A 39 10.68 19.99 -8.15
N PRO A 40 9.77 19.24 -8.80
CA PRO A 40 9.24 18.03 -8.20
C PRO A 40 10.37 17.02 -7.94
N TYR A 41 10.24 16.25 -6.86
CA TYR A 41 11.13 15.12 -6.61
C TYR A 41 10.77 13.97 -7.55
N VAL A 42 11.71 13.61 -8.42
CA VAL A 42 11.49 12.66 -9.52
C VAL A 42 12.73 11.80 -9.73
N SER A 43 12.53 10.65 -10.36
CA SER A 43 13.62 9.75 -10.77
C SER A 43 13.76 9.74 -12.29
N PRO A 44 14.98 9.67 -12.85
CA PRO A 44 15.15 9.46 -14.28
C PRO A 44 14.53 8.12 -14.71
N MET A 45 13.96 8.08 -15.91
CA MET A 45 13.44 6.84 -16.49
C MET A 45 14.55 5.83 -16.74
N LYS A 46 15.71 6.31 -17.18
CA LYS A 46 16.96 5.56 -17.35
C LYS A 46 18.07 6.20 -16.49
N ASN A 47 19.20 6.55 -17.09
CA ASN A 47 20.40 7.00 -16.37
C ASN A 47 20.46 8.53 -16.17
N THR A 48 19.84 9.31 -17.06
CA THR A 48 19.88 10.79 -17.02
C THR A 48 18.48 11.39 -17.19
N PRO A 49 18.27 12.64 -16.77
CA PRO A 49 16.99 13.36 -16.97
C PRO A 49 16.54 13.43 -18.44
N ASP A 50 17.47 13.45 -19.41
CA ASP A 50 17.15 13.49 -20.85
C ASP A 50 16.29 12.29 -21.31
N SER A 51 16.29 11.19 -20.55
CA SER A 51 15.43 10.04 -20.82
C SER A 51 13.98 10.21 -20.37
N GLY A 52 13.62 11.36 -19.81
CA GLY A 52 12.38 11.62 -19.11
C GLY A 52 12.48 11.32 -17.61
N LEU A 53 11.52 11.85 -16.87
CA LEU A 53 11.45 11.80 -15.42
C LEU A 53 10.15 11.11 -15.00
N ARG A 54 10.20 10.29 -13.95
CA ARG A 54 9.01 9.64 -13.37
C ARG A 54 8.85 10.01 -11.91
N SER A 55 7.59 10.14 -11.51
CA SER A 55 7.16 10.30 -10.13
C SER A 55 6.34 9.07 -9.69
N GLY A 56 5.87 9.08 -8.45
CA GLY A 56 5.03 8.03 -7.88
C GLY A 56 3.92 8.60 -7.01
N VAL A 57 2.83 7.86 -6.88
CA VAL A 57 1.84 8.10 -5.83
C VAL A 57 2.48 7.74 -4.49
N GLY A 58 2.61 8.73 -3.59
CA GLY A 58 3.25 8.56 -2.29
C GLY A 58 2.48 7.55 -1.43
N SER A 59 3.21 6.61 -0.80
CA SER A 59 2.59 5.59 0.04
C SER A 59 2.61 5.93 1.52
N PRO A 60 1.68 5.37 2.32
CA PRO A 60 1.50 5.78 3.71
C PRO A 60 2.61 5.39 4.69
N ARG A 61 3.62 4.62 4.28
CA ARG A 61 4.84 4.44 5.09
C ARG A 61 5.64 5.73 5.29
N TYR A 62 5.47 6.71 4.39
CA TYR A 62 6.14 8.00 4.46
C TYR A 62 5.19 9.05 5.06
N SER A 63 5.73 10.02 5.79
CA SER A 63 4.93 11.01 6.53
C SER A 63 3.94 11.79 5.65
N ASN A 64 4.34 12.15 4.43
CA ASN A 64 3.46 12.83 3.48
C ASN A 64 2.31 11.94 3.01
N GLY A 65 2.58 10.67 2.70
CA GLY A 65 1.56 9.69 2.33
C GLY A 65 0.63 9.37 3.50
N TYR A 66 1.17 9.19 4.70
CA TYR A 66 0.42 8.94 5.93
C TYR A 66 -0.57 10.08 6.22
N ALA A 67 -0.11 11.33 6.14
CA ALA A 67 -0.97 12.50 6.37
C ALA A 67 -2.19 12.53 5.42
N THR A 68 -2.03 12.05 4.18
CA THR A 68 -3.15 12.01 3.22
C THR A 68 -4.27 11.06 3.63
N LEU A 69 -3.99 10.03 4.44
CA LEU A 69 -5.03 9.13 4.99
C LEU A 69 -6.04 9.88 5.88
N PHE A 70 -5.69 11.07 6.35
CA PHE A 70 -6.48 11.92 7.24
C PHE A 70 -6.80 13.28 6.61
N ASN A 71 -6.87 13.35 5.27
CA ASN A 71 -7.17 14.55 4.50
C ASN A 71 -6.26 15.74 4.88
N THR A 72 -4.99 15.47 5.16
CA THR A 72 -3.99 16.47 5.54
C THR A 72 -2.92 16.58 4.48
N PHE A 73 -2.58 17.81 4.07
CA PHE A 73 -1.52 18.06 3.11
C PHE A 73 -0.15 17.86 3.77
N GLY A 74 0.56 16.81 3.40
CA GLY A 74 1.90 16.51 3.89
C GLY A 74 2.95 16.68 2.80
N PHE A 75 4.12 17.19 3.17
CA PHE A 75 5.23 17.45 2.25
C PHE A 75 6.52 16.84 2.80
N ILE A 76 7.39 16.37 1.90
CA ILE A 76 8.80 16.12 2.21
C ILE A 76 9.64 17.07 1.37
N SER A 77 10.32 18.01 2.04
CA SER A 77 11.27 18.89 1.38
C SER A 77 12.65 18.23 1.35
N GLU A 78 13.31 18.31 0.20
CA GLU A 78 14.66 17.78 0.01
C GLU A 78 15.59 18.89 -0.46
N ALA A 79 16.46 19.34 0.45
CA ALA A 79 17.46 20.33 0.14
C ALA A 79 18.61 19.71 -0.67
N HIS A 80 18.93 20.30 -1.82
CA HIS A 80 19.85 19.73 -2.79
C HIS A 80 21.26 19.50 -2.20
N MET A 81 21.70 18.24 -2.10
CA MET A 81 22.93 17.85 -1.37
C MET A 81 24.22 18.53 -1.85
N LEU A 82 24.30 18.91 -3.13
CA LEU A 82 25.47 19.61 -3.71
C LEU A 82 25.51 21.13 -3.42
N LYS A 83 24.50 21.70 -2.77
CA LYS A 83 24.48 23.12 -2.37
C LYS A 83 25.16 23.28 -1.00
N THR A 84 25.70 24.47 -0.74
CA THR A 84 26.31 24.78 0.56
C THR A 84 25.31 24.60 1.69
N TYR A 85 25.80 24.33 2.89
CA TYR A 85 24.93 24.15 4.06
C TYR A 85 24.00 25.34 4.30
N SER A 86 24.51 26.58 4.27
CA SER A 86 23.65 27.76 4.49
C SER A 86 22.56 27.87 3.42
N LYS A 87 22.87 27.61 2.15
CA LYS A 87 21.84 27.62 1.08
C LYS A 87 20.78 26.55 1.27
N ARG A 88 21.15 25.37 1.79
CA ARG A 88 20.17 24.34 2.15
C ARG A 88 19.26 24.83 3.27
N VAL A 89 19.81 25.38 4.34
CA VAL A 89 19.05 25.94 5.48
C VAL A 89 18.13 27.09 5.04
N GLU A 90 18.66 28.07 4.31
CA GLU A 90 17.91 29.23 3.80
C GLU A 90 16.73 28.77 2.93
N SER A 91 16.95 27.80 2.03
CA SER A 91 15.88 27.26 1.18
C SER A 91 14.80 26.52 1.96
N THR A 92 15.16 25.79 3.03
CA THR A 92 14.19 25.10 3.89
C THR A 92 13.37 26.08 4.71
N ILE A 93 13.99 27.14 5.25
CA ILE A 93 13.27 28.20 5.96
C ILE A 93 12.30 28.91 5.01
N ALA A 94 12.74 29.23 3.78
CA ALA A 94 11.88 29.83 2.76
C ALA A 94 10.66 28.95 2.46
N PHE A 95 10.86 27.63 2.30
CA PHE A 95 9.76 26.70 2.07
C PHE A 95 8.78 26.64 3.23
N LEU A 96 9.27 26.55 4.47
CA LEU A 96 8.41 26.55 5.66
C LEU A 96 7.58 27.83 5.76
N ASN A 97 8.18 29.00 5.51
CA ASN A 97 7.47 30.27 5.51
C ASN A 97 6.41 30.34 4.40
N SER A 98 6.73 29.86 3.19
CA SER A 98 5.78 29.77 2.06
C SER A 98 4.57 28.91 2.42
N VAL A 99 4.78 27.72 3.00
CA VAL A 99 3.69 26.85 3.46
C VAL A 99 2.85 27.50 4.56
N LEU A 100 3.50 28.14 5.53
CA LEU A 100 2.80 28.81 6.64
C LEU A 100 1.95 29.99 6.16
N GLU A 101 2.47 30.83 5.27
CA GLU A 101 1.71 31.98 4.75
C GLU A 101 0.55 31.52 3.86
N PHE A 102 0.77 30.49 3.03
CA PHE A 102 -0.32 29.87 2.25
C PHE A 102 -1.42 29.32 3.18
N ALA A 103 -1.04 28.55 4.20
CA ALA A 103 -1.99 27.94 5.13
C ALA A 103 -2.76 28.99 5.94
N LYS A 104 -2.10 30.09 6.35
CA LYS A 104 -2.72 31.22 7.04
C LYS A 104 -3.73 31.92 6.15
N THR A 105 -3.34 32.24 4.91
CA THR A 105 -4.17 32.96 3.93
C THR A 105 -5.41 32.16 3.55
N ASN A 106 -5.26 30.84 3.39
CA ASN A 106 -6.33 29.94 2.93
C ASN A 106 -6.95 29.11 4.06
N SER A 107 -6.76 29.52 5.32
CA SER A 107 -7.12 28.73 6.51
C SER A 107 -8.58 28.27 6.53
N ASN A 108 -9.52 29.20 6.28
CA ASN A 108 -10.95 28.89 6.26
C ASN A 108 -11.31 27.86 5.17
N GLU A 109 -10.78 28.04 3.97
CA GLU A 109 -11.03 27.15 2.84
C GLU A 109 -10.43 25.76 3.10
N ILE A 110 -9.19 25.67 3.61
CA ILE A 110 -8.55 24.40 3.98
C ILE A 110 -9.40 23.64 5.02
N ILE A 111 -9.91 24.34 6.04
CA ILE A 111 -10.76 23.74 7.08
C ILE A 111 -12.07 23.22 6.45
N GLU A 112 -12.72 24.01 5.61
CA GLU A 112 -13.96 23.65 4.95
C GLU A 112 -13.79 22.45 4.00
N LEU A 113 -12.76 22.48 3.14
CA LEU A 113 -12.45 21.40 2.20
C LEU A 113 -12.11 20.11 2.92
N ARG A 114 -11.35 20.18 4.02
CA ARG A 114 -11.05 19.00 4.85
C ARG A 114 -12.32 18.42 5.48
N GLN A 115 -13.24 19.26 5.95
CA GLN A 115 -14.52 18.79 6.49
C GLN A 115 -15.36 18.09 5.42
N LYS A 116 -15.48 18.68 4.22
CA LYS A 116 -16.16 18.06 3.07
C LYS A 116 -15.53 16.72 2.69
N ALA A 117 -14.20 16.65 2.65
CA ALA A 117 -13.47 15.42 2.37
C ALA A 117 -13.72 14.35 3.44
N ASN A 118 -13.74 14.72 4.72
CA ASN A 118 -14.04 13.81 5.82
C ASN A 118 -15.47 13.25 5.73
N ASP A 119 -16.45 14.10 5.41
CA ASP A 119 -17.84 13.66 5.27
C ASP A 119 -18.04 12.76 4.04
N TYR A 120 -17.32 13.03 2.94
CA TYR A 120 -17.28 12.13 1.79
C TYR A 120 -16.66 10.77 2.13
N LEU A 121 -15.55 10.72 2.88
CA LEU A 121 -14.90 9.44 3.25
C LEU A 121 -15.81 8.52 4.07
N LYS A 122 -16.72 9.07 4.89
CA LYS A 122 -17.70 8.28 5.66
C LYS A 122 -18.63 7.50 4.75
N THR A 123 -18.97 8.03 3.56
CA THR A 123 -19.94 7.45 2.62
C THR A 123 -19.31 6.86 1.36
N GLN A 124 -18.01 7.10 1.10
CA GLN A 124 -17.29 6.51 -0.02
C GLN A 124 -17.35 4.96 0.04
N ASP A 125 -17.74 4.34 -1.07
CA ASP A 125 -17.89 2.88 -1.16
C ASP A 125 -16.65 2.20 -1.77
N VAL A 126 -16.05 2.77 -2.82
CA VAL A 126 -14.90 2.15 -3.53
C VAL A 126 -13.62 2.90 -3.25
N PHE A 127 -12.56 2.17 -2.90
CA PHE A 127 -11.24 2.70 -2.60
C PHE A 127 -10.18 2.07 -3.52
N THR A 128 -9.30 2.91 -4.06
CA THR A 128 -8.13 2.44 -4.82
C THR A 128 -6.97 2.15 -3.85
N LEU A 129 -6.48 0.91 -3.87
CA LEU A 129 -5.38 0.41 -3.05
C LEU A 129 -4.02 0.62 -3.73
N THR A 130 -3.96 0.37 -5.04
CA THR A 130 -2.73 0.50 -5.84
C THR A 130 -3.00 1.25 -7.14
N TRP A 131 -1.93 1.82 -7.70
CA TRP A 131 -1.97 2.66 -8.89
C TRP A 131 -0.94 2.15 -9.89
N LYS A 132 -1.33 2.09 -11.17
CA LYS A 132 -0.44 1.75 -12.29
C LYS A 132 -0.08 3.02 -13.05
N ALA A 133 1.21 3.21 -13.33
CA ALA A 133 1.67 4.36 -14.09
C ALA A 133 1.13 4.33 -15.54
N ASP A 134 0.61 5.45 -16.00
CA ASP A 134 0.18 5.70 -17.38
C ASP A 134 1.28 6.48 -18.11
N THR A 135 2.18 5.74 -18.79
CA THR A 135 3.31 6.35 -19.50
C THR A 135 2.93 6.96 -20.85
N SER A 136 1.64 6.92 -21.24
CA SER A 136 1.17 7.60 -22.45
C SER A 136 0.96 9.10 -22.26
N LYS A 137 0.92 9.55 -21.00
CA LYS A 137 0.71 10.95 -20.61
C LYS A 137 1.90 11.50 -19.84
N PHE A 138 2.25 12.74 -20.08
CA PHE A 138 3.31 13.45 -19.40
C PHE A 138 3.07 14.96 -19.46
N ASP A 139 3.63 15.67 -18.50
CA ASP A 139 3.75 17.12 -18.54
C ASP A 139 5.20 17.50 -18.89
N MET A 140 5.40 18.64 -19.53
CA MET A 140 6.74 19.18 -19.75
C MET A 140 7.08 20.15 -18.63
N ILE A 141 8.26 19.99 -18.01
CA ILE A 141 8.78 20.94 -17.03
C ILE A 141 10.09 21.53 -17.53
N ASP A 142 10.33 22.80 -17.20
CA ASP A 142 11.67 23.37 -17.30
C ASP A 142 12.55 22.75 -16.22
N PHE A 143 13.65 22.12 -16.64
CA PHE A 143 14.57 21.43 -15.78
C PHE A 143 15.97 22.00 -15.96
N ASP A 144 16.59 22.42 -14.86
CA ASP A 144 17.96 22.90 -14.83
C ASP A 144 18.92 21.74 -14.55
N GLY A 145 19.97 21.64 -15.35
CA GLY A 145 20.94 20.57 -15.28
C GLY A 145 22.32 20.97 -15.79
N TYR A 146 23.15 19.95 -15.93
CA TYR A 146 24.51 20.03 -16.47
C TYR A 146 24.68 18.91 -17.48
N GLU A 147 25.52 19.10 -18.50
CA GLU A 147 25.73 18.06 -19.51
C GLU A 147 26.23 16.75 -18.85
N ALA A 148 25.56 15.64 -19.16
CA ALA A 148 25.90 14.32 -18.68
C ALA A 148 27.00 13.72 -19.55
N GLU A 149 28.19 13.55 -18.98
CA GLU A 149 29.36 13.05 -19.67
C GLU A 149 29.93 11.83 -18.94
N HIS A 150 30.81 11.09 -19.60
CA HIS A 150 31.43 9.88 -19.08
C HIS A 150 32.95 10.03 -19.04
N LYS A 151 33.57 9.52 -17.98
CA LYS A 151 35.03 9.43 -17.87
C LYS A 151 35.44 8.26 -16.98
N PRO A 152 36.66 7.71 -17.13
CA PRO A 152 37.14 6.64 -16.28
C PRO A 152 37.09 6.99 -14.78
N SER A 153 36.60 6.05 -13.99
CA SER A 153 36.65 6.08 -12.54
C SER A 153 38.09 6.05 -12.08
N LYS A 154 38.48 7.01 -11.23
CA LYS A 154 39.83 7.03 -10.64
C LYS A 154 40.10 5.86 -9.70
N VAL A 155 39.05 5.18 -9.23
CA VAL A 155 39.15 4.07 -8.26
C VAL A 155 39.14 2.72 -8.97
N THR A 156 38.28 2.56 -9.97
CA THR A 156 38.01 1.24 -10.59
C THR A 156 38.46 1.15 -12.04
N GLY A 157 38.82 2.27 -12.69
CA GLY A 157 39.17 2.32 -14.11
C GLY A 157 37.97 2.22 -15.07
N PHE A 158 36.82 1.73 -14.61
CA PHE A 158 35.61 1.63 -15.43
C PHE A 158 34.98 2.99 -15.73
N ASP A 159 34.23 3.04 -16.82
CA ASP A 159 33.51 4.25 -17.21
C ASP A 159 32.48 4.66 -16.14
N ARG A 160 32.38 5.96 -15.88
CA ARG A 160 31.42 6.51 -14.92
C ARG A 160 30.77 7.79 -15.42
N LEU A 161 29.48 7.91 -15.12
CA LEU A 161 28.73 9.14 -15.30
C LEU A 161 29.30 10.27 -14.43
N TYR A 162 29.38 11.46 -14.99
CA TYR A 162 29.54 12.70 -14.25
C TYR A 162 28.78 13.83 -14.95
N TYR A 163 28.47 14.88 -14.19
CA TYR A 163 27.80 16.06 -14.69
C TYR A 163 28.81 17.21 -14.84
N ASN A 164 28.98 17.73 -16.05
CA ASN A 164 29.96 18.76 -16.37
C ASN A 164 29.47 20.15 -15.90
N ARG A 165 30.07 20.65 -14.82
CA ARG A 165 29.64 21.91 -14.18
C ARG A 165 29.91 23.16 -15.01
N ASP A 166 30.78 23.06 -16.02
CA ASP A 166 31.10 24.14 -16.94
C ASP A 166 30.10 24.24 -18.10
N LYS A 167 29.17 23.27 -18.20
CA LYS A 167 28.15 23.19 -19.25
C LYS A 167 26.74 23.08 -18.66
N PRO A 168 26.23 24.14 -18.00
CA PRO A 168 24.85 24.17 -17.53
C PRO A 168 23.87 24.22 -18.71
N TRP A 169 22.68 23.70 -18.50
CA TRP A 169 21.57 23.80 -19.44
C TRP A 169 20.24 23.90 -18.71
N THR A 170 19.25 24.46 -19.42
CA THR A 170 17.84 24.39 -19.07
C THR A 170 17.11 23.78 -20.26
N LYS A 171 16.33 22.73 -20.04
CA LYS A 171 15.59 22.01 -21.09
C LYS A 171 14.20 21.68 -20.60
N GLN A 172 13.27 21.55 -21.55
CA GLN A 172 11.99 20.94 -21.26
C GLN A 172 12.14 19.41 -21.22
N ILE A 173 11.80 18.81 -20.09
CA ILE A 173 11.89 17.36 -19.88
C ILE A 173 10.50 16.80 -19.57
N PRO A 174 10.09 15.68 -20.20
CA PRO A 174 8.81 15.06 -19.90
C PRO A 174 8.83 14.42 -18.50
N VAL A 175 7.77 14.69 -17.73
CA VAL A 175 7.51 14.11 -16.41
C VAL A 175 6.27 13.22 -16.47
N TYR A 176 6.46 11.93 -16.24
CA TYR A 176 5.41 10.93 -16.14
C TYR A 176 4.89 10.86 -14.70
N ASN A 177 3.76 11.52 -14.44
CA ASN A 177 3.09 11.57 -13.14
C ASN A 177 1.58 11.26 -13.25
N TYR A 178 1.19 10.45 -14.23
CA TYR A 178 -0.18 10.02 -14.46
C TYR A 178 -0.34 8.56 -14.09
N PHE A 179 -1.49 8.23 -13.48
CA PHE A 179 -1.77 6.87 -13.00
C PHE A 179 -3.23 6.50 -13.18
N THR A 180 -3.49 5.21 -13.38
CA THR A 180 -4.83 4.62 -13.36
C THR A 180 -4.97 3.70 -12.14
N PRO A 181 -6.19 3.54 -11.58
CA PRO A 181 -6.44 2.53 -10.55
C PRO A 181 -6.00 1.14 -11.04
N ASP A 182 -5.36 0.38 -10.16
CA ASP A 182 -4.91 -0.98 -10.41
C ASP A 182 -5.74 -1.97 -9.59
N ILE A 183 -5.55 -1.98 -8.27
CA ILE A 183 -6.42 -2.73 -7.34
C ILE A 183 -7.39 -1.76 -6.68
N GLN A 184 -8.68 -2.12 -6.73
CA GLN A 184 -9.75 -1.42 -6.03
C GLN A 184 -10.52 -2.39 -5.14
N VAL A 185 -11.09 -1.85 -4.06
CA VAL A 185 -11.89 -2.61 -3.11
C VAL A 185 -13.14 -1.84 -2.72
N THR A 186 -14.24 -2.57 -2.56
CA THR A 186 -15.47 -2.03 -1.95
C THR A 186 -15.37 -2.15 -0.45
N LYS A 187 -15.64 -1.07 0.28
CA LYS A 187 -15.68 -1.01 1.74
C LYS A 187 -16.80 -1.91 2.30
N PRO A 188 -16.54 -2.71 3.36
CA PRO A 188 -17.59 -3.43 4.08
C PRO A 188 -18.36 -2.48 5.01
N ASN A 189 -19.47 -2.93 5.62
CA ASN A 189 -20.13 -2.16 6.69
C ASN A 189 -19.31 -2.19 7.99
N TYR A 190 -18.68 -3.34 8.26
CA TYR A 190 -17.80 -3.52 9.40
C TYR A 190 -16.59 -4.37 9.05
N TYR A 191 -15.48 -4.12 9.74
CA TYR A 191 -14.46 -5.14 9.95
C TYR A 191 -14.65 -5.79 11.32
N VAL A 192 -14.35 -7.08 11.43
CA VAL A 192 -14.23 -7.78 12.72
C VAL A 192 -12.78 -8.27 12.85
N LEU A 193 -12.10 -7.88 13.93
CA LEU A 193 -10.71 -8.24 14.19
C LEU A 193 -10.61 -8.96 15.55
N PRO A 194 -10.04 -10.17 15.60
CA PRO A 194 -9.78 -10.87 16.85
C PRO A 194 -8.82 -10.11 17.77
N GLN A 195 -9.08 -10.12 19.08
CA GLN A 195 -8.24 -9.44 20.07
C GLN A 195 -6.82 -10.01 20.21
N ALA A 196 -6.57 -11.20 19.64
CA ALA A 196 -5.25 -11.82 19.57
C ALA A 196 -4.23 -10.95 18.81
N TRP A 197 -4.69 -10.06 17.92
CA TRP A 197 -3.85 -9.16 17.14
C TRP A 197 -3.63 -7.82 17.86
N GLY A 198 -3.09 -7.91 19.08
CA GLY A 198 -2.94 -6.75 19.99
C GLY A 198 -2.14 -5.60 19.39
N GLU A 199 -1.06 -5.88 18.65
CA GLU A 199 -0.26 -4.85 17.99
C GLU A 199 -1.07 -4.08 16.95
N VAL A 200 -1.88 -4.76 16.15
CA VAL A 200 -2.76 -4.12 15.17
C VAL A 200 -3.75 -3.21 15.87
N ILE A 201 -4.39 -3.69 16.93
CA ILE A 201 -5.36 -2.91 17.73
C ILE A 201 -4.69 -1.65 18.31
N GLU A 202 -3.47 -1.76 18.84
CA GLU A 202 -2.71 -0.60 19.34
C GLU A 202 -2.48 0.46 18.25
N ARG A 203 -2.17 0.06 17.01
CA ARG A 203 -2.02 1.02 15.89
C ARG A 203 -3.37 1.65 15.52
N LEU A 204 -4.48 0.91 15.59
CA LEU A 204 -5.82 1.49 15.41
C LEU A 204 -6.10 2.55 16.48
N GLU A 205 -5.76 2.27 17.74
CA GLU A 205 -5.92 3.20 18.86
C GLU A 205 -5.05 4.47 18.69
N PHE A 206 -3.78 4.35 18.30
CA PHE A 206 -2.91 5.50 17.99
C PHE A 206 -3.45 6.40 16.87
N ASN A 207 -4.27 5.84 15.99
CA ASN A 207 -4.89 6.55 14.87
C ASN A 207 -6.31 7.02 15.18
N ASN A 208 -6.76 6.92 16.44
CA ASN A 208 -8.11 7.28 16.88
C ASN A 208 -9.22 6.61 16.07
N ILE A 209 -9.00 5.37 15.66
CA ILE A 209 -10.02 4.58 14.99
C ILE A 209 -11.10 4.20 15.98
N GLU A 210 -12.36 4.47 15.60
CA GLU A 210 -13.52 4.09 16.38
C GLU A 210 -13.81 2.60 16.20
N PHE A 211 -13.96 1.87 17.31
CA PHE A 211 -14.42 0.48 17.30
C PHE A 211 -15.11 0.11 18.62
N LYS A 212 -15.85 -1.00 18.62
CA LYS A 212 -16.53 -1.55 19.80
C LYS A 212 -15.99 -2.94 20.11
N ARG A 213 -15.71 -3.22 21.38
CA ARG A 213 -15.40 -4.59 21.84
C ARG A 213 -16.69 -5.40 21.98
N LEU A 214 -16.69 -6.63 21.48
CA LEU A 214 -17.78 -7.58 21.65
C LEU A 214 -17.95 -7.90 23.14
N ARG A 215 -19.18 -7.79 23.66
CA ARG A 215 -19.48 -7.99 25.09
C ARG A 215 -19.67 -9.45 25.48
N LYS A 216 -19.90 -10.32 24.50
CA LYS A 216 -20.07 -11.77 24.62
C LYS A 216 -19.58 -12.44 23.33
N ASP A 217 -19.32 -13.74 23.42
CA ASP A 217 -19.11 -14.56 22.24
C ASP A 217 -20.25 -14.38 21.24
N THR A 218 -19.91 -14.19 19.97
CA THR A 218 -20.86 -13.85 18.91
C THR A 218 -20.48 -14.60 17.64
N VAL A 219 -21.45 -15.20 16.97
CA VAL A 219 -21.25 -15.81 15.66
C VAL A 219 -21.59 -14.77 14.60
N ILE A 220 -20.68 -14.55 13.65
CA ILE A 220 -20.82 -13.55 12.59
C ILE A 220 -20.54 -14.23 11.25
N THR A 221 -21.37 -13.92 10.25
CA THR A 221 -21.16 -14.32 8.86
C THR A 221 -20.63 -13.13 8.08
N GLY A 222 -19.59 -13.34 7.28
CA GLY A 222 -18.99 -12.31 6.45
C GLY A 222 -17.97 -12.87 5.47
N GLU A 223 -17.41 -12.00 4.65
CA GLU A 223 -16.32 -12.31 3.74
C GLU A 223 -14.99 -12.36 4.50
N MET A 224 -14.14 -13.32 4.15
CA MET A 224 -12.76 -13.43 4.60
C MET A 224 -11.86 -13.74 3.40
N TYR A 225 -10.57 -13.44 3.53
CA TYR A 225 -9.59 -13.75 2.50
C TYR A 225 -8.80 -15.00 2.86
N ILE A 226 -8.60 -15.89 1.89
CA ILE A 226 -7.60 -16.95 1.93
C ILE A 226 -6.40 -16.47 1.11
N VAL A 227 -5.21 -16.48 1.71
CA VAL A 227 -3.96 -16.14 1.03
C VAL A 227 -3.51 -17.31 0.17
N GLU A 228 -3.81 -17.28 -1.12
CA GLU A 228 -3.42 -18.35 -2.04
C GLU A 228 -1.91 -18.34 -2.27
N ASN A 229 -1.38 -17.14 -2.54
CA ASN A 229 0.02 -16.91 -2.83
C ASN A 229 0.54 -15.63 -2.18
N VAL A 230 1.80 -15.66 -1.76
CA VAL A 230 2.53 -14.51 -1.23
C VAL A 230 4.02 -14.72 -1.46
N ALA A 231 4.70 -13.67 -1.93
CA ALA A 231 6.13 -13.66 -2.15
C ALA A 231 6.85 -12.82 -1.10
N ASN A 232 7.80 -13.45 -0.41
CA ASN A 232 8.55 -12.83 0.69
C ASN A 232 9.96 -12.45 0.21
N PRO A 233 10.48 -11.26 0.58
CA PRO A 233 11.84 -10.88 0.24
C PRO A 233 12.84 -11.74 1.02
N LYS A 234 14.05 -11.95 0.46
CA LYS A 234 15.12 -12.70 1.14
C LYS A 234 15.87 -11.88 2.19
N VAL A 235 15.74 -10.56 2.14
CA VAL A 235 16.43 -9.62 3.02
C VAL A 235 15.40 -8.69 3.66
N PRO A 236 15.59 -8.31 4.93
CA PRO A 236 14.67 -7.41 5.61
C PRO A 236 14.80 -5.97 5.07
N PHE A 237 13.70 -5.24 5.14
CA PHE A 237 13.62 -3.81 4.93
C PHE A 237 13.13 -3.16 6.22
N ASN A 238 13.98 -2.33 6.85
CA ASN A 238 13.71 -1.74 8.17
C ASN A 238 13.31 -2.77 9.24
N GLY A 239 13.88 -3.98 9.20
CA GLY A 239 13.56 -5.07 10.14
C GLY A 239 12.35 -5.92 9.76
N HIS A 240 11.68 -5.65 8.64
CA HIS A 240 10.49 -6.37 8.18
C HIS A 240 10.74 -7.15 6.88
N PHE A 241 10.06 -8.28 6.72
CA PHE A 241 10.02 -9.02 5.46
C PHE A 241 8.75 -8.64 4.69
N VAL A 242 8.82 -7.51 3.97
CA VAL A 242 7.63 -6.90 3.39
C VAL A 242 7.03 -7.74 2.27
N HIS A 243 5.85 -8.32 2.50
CA HIS A 243 5.20 -9.22 1.55
C HIS A 243 4.85 -8.54 0.22
N SER A 244 4.95 -9.31 -0.86
CA SER A 244 4.68 -8.89 -2.23
C SER A 244 3.90 -9.96 -3.00
N LYS A 245 3.40 -9.63 -4.20
CA LYS A 245 2.65 -10.57 -5.06
C LYS A 245 1.57 -11.36 -4.31
N ILE A 246 0.71 -10.63 -3.60
CA ILE A 246 -0.34 -11.21 -2.76
C ILE A 246 -1.54 -11.55 -3.64
N GLU A 247 -1.88 -12.83 -3.70
CA GLU A 247 -3.07 -13.35 -4.37
C GLU A 247 -4.03 -13.88 -3.30
N LEU A 248 -5.29 -13.44 -3.39
CA LEU A 248 -6.32 -13.72 -2.40
C LEU A 248 -7.53 -14.37 -3.07
N ARG A 249 -8.15 -15.30 -2.36
CA ARG A 249 -9.50 -15.79 -2.66
C ARG A 249 -10.46 -15.34 -1.58
N THR A 250 -11.56 -14.72 -1.99
CA THR A 250 -12.63 -14.34 -1.07
C THR A 250 -13.54 -15.54 -0.80
N VAL A 251 -13.87 -15.75 0.46
CA VAL A 251 -14.83 -16.78 0.89
C VAL A 251 -15.82 -16.20 1.89
N THR A 252 -17.07 -16.60 1.80
CA THR A 252 -18.07 -16.31 2.84
C THR A 252 -17.95 -17.35 3.94
N LYS A 253 -17.71 -16.93 5.19
CA LYS A 253 -17.61 -17.82 6.34
C LYS A 253 -18.49 -17.33 7.49
N THR A 254 -19.09 -18.29 8.19
CA THR A 254 -19.71 -18.10 9.51
C THR A 254 -18.69 -18.50 10.56
N ARG A 255 -18.23 -17.55 11.38
CA ARG A 255 -17.18 -17.75 12.38
C ARG A 255 -17.65 -17.30 13.77
N LYS A 256 -17.23 -18.04 14.79
CA LYS A 256 -17.37 -17.60 16.18
C LYS A 256 -16.25 -16.60 16.51
N PHE A 257 -16.65 -15.42 16.97
CA PHE A 257 -15.79 -14.42 17.60
C PHE A 257 -16.03 -14.43 19.11
N TYR A 258 -15.02 -14.03 19.88
CA TYR A 258 -15.03 -14.10 21.33
C TYR A 258 -15.29 -12.73 21.94
N LYS A 259 -15.78 -12.74 23.19
CA LYS A 259 -15.82 -11.53 24.02
C LYS A 259 -14.44 -10.86 24.02
N GLY A 260 -14.39 -9.57 23.68
CA GLY A 260 -13.16 -8.76 23.65
C GLY A 260 -12.63 -8.46 22.24
N ASP A 261 -12.99 -9.29 21.24
CA ASP A 261 -12.74 -9.01 19.81
C ASP A 261 -13.41 -7.69 19.41
N ILE A 262 -12.88 -7.02 18.38
CA ILE A 262 -13.35 -5.69 18.00
C ILE A 262 -14.19 -5.71 16.72
N LEU A 263 -15.27 -4.93 16.75
CA LEU A 263 -16.14 -4.60 15.62
C LEU A 263 -15.88 -3.14 15.24
N ILE A 264 -15.36 -2.94 14.03
CA ILE A 264 -14.92 -1.65 13.51
C ILE A 264 -15.96 -1.15 12.50
N PRO A 265 -16.77 -0.13 12.81
CA PRO A 265 -17.74 0.43 11.86
C PRO A 265 -17.04 1.22 10.75
N MET A 266 -17.50 1.07 9.51
CA MET A 266 -16.91 1.72 8.33
C MET A 266 -17.63 2.99 7.87
N ASN A 267 -18.28 3.69 8.80
CA ASN A 267 -18.94 4.99 8.59
C ASN A 267 -18.22 6.12 9.33
N GLN A 268 -16.88 6.08 9.36
CA GLN A 268 -16.03 7.00 10.12
C GLN A 268 -14.97 7.69 9.23
N VAL A 269 -14.35 8.75 9.75
CA VAL A 269 -13.31 9.51 9.01
C VAL A 269 -12.07 8.65 8.75
N GLY A 270 -11.75 7.72 9.65
CA GLY A 270 -10.62 6.80 9.53
C GLY A 270 -10.74 5.72 8.45
N ASN A 271 -11.79 5.74 7.62
CA ASN A 271 -12.04 4.74 6.58
C ASN A 271 -10.85 4.55 5.63
N ARG A 272 -10.19 5.63 5.20
CA ARG A 272 -9.04 5.53 4.29
C ARG A 272 -7.86 4.82 4.95
N TYR A 273 -7.60 5.10 6.23
CA TYR A 273 -6.58 4.40 7.02
C TYR A 273 -6.93 2.92 7.22
N LEU A 274 -8.19 2.61 7.57
CA LEU A 274 -8.66 1.24 7.75
C LEU A 274 -8.49 0.42 6.47
N ILE A 275 -8.90 0.97 5.33
CA ILE A 275 -8.75 0.31 4.03
C ILE A 275 -7.27 0.11 3.69
N GLU A 276 -6.42 1.11 3.86
CA GLU A 276 -4.99 0.97 3.57
C GLU A 276 -4.31 -0.08 4.46
N THR A 277 -4.71 -0.18 5.73
CA THR A 277 -4.00 -1.00 6.71
C THR A 277 -4.56 -2.41 6.85
N LEU A 278 -5.87 -2.59 6.72
CA LEU A 278 -6.54 -3.89 6.89
C LEU A 278 -6.75 -4.66 5.59
N GLU A 279 -6.63 -4.04 4.41
CA GLU A 279 -6.73 -4.77 3.14
C GLU A 279 -5.36 -5.36 2.74
N PRO A 280 -5.20 -6.69 2.61
CA PRO A 280 -3.87 -7.28 2.48
C PRO A 280 -3.08 -6.79 1.26
N GLN A 281 -3.78 -6.48 0.16
CA GLN A 281 -3.16 -6.05 -1.10
C GLN A 281 -2.74 -4.56 -1.11
N ALA A 282 -3.23 -3.74 -0.17
CA ALA A 282 -2.84 -2.34 -0.04
C ALA A 282 -1.34 -2.19 0.22
N ARG A 283 -0.74 -1.08 -0.22
CA ARG A 283 0.72 -0.93 -0.37
C ARG A 283 1.46 -0.95 0.97
N ASP A 284 0.81 -0.46 2.02
CA ASP A 284 1.33 -0.43 3.39
C ASP A 284 0.39 -1.11 4.40
N SER A 285 -0.25 -2.22 3.99
CA SER A 285 -1.09 -3.01 4.86
C SER A 285 -0.32 -3.68 6.00
N PHE A 286 -1.00 -3.93 7.12
CA PHE A 286 -0.45 -4.72 8.22
C PHE A 286 -0.01 -6.11 7.77
N PHE A 287 -0.74 -6.72 6.83
CA PHE A 287 -0.33 -7.99 6.23
C PHE A 287 1.01 -7.86 5.50
N ARG A 288 1.21 -6.83 4.67
CA ARG A 288 2.50 -6.59 4.02
C ARG A 288 3.63 -6.38 5.01
N TRP A 289 3.35 -5.71 6.12
CA TRP A 289 4.32 -5.47 7.19
C TRP A 289 4.38 -6.60 8.21
N ASN A 290 4.04 -7.83 7.80
CA ASN A 290 4.23 -9.07 8.54
C ASN A 290 3.60 -9.13 9.95
N PHE A 291 2.53 -8.34 10.19
CA PHE A 291 1.79 -8.35 11.46
C PHE A 291 0.94 -9.62 11.65
N PHE A 292 0.66 -10.34 10.56
CA PHE A 292 -0.25 -11.50 10.55
C PHE A 292 0.46 -12.81 10.18
N ASP A 293 1.79 -12.88 10.21
CA ASP A 293 2.56 -13.99 9.63
C ASP A 293 2.28 -15.36 10.25
N SER A 294 1.77 -15.41 11.49
CA SER A 294 1.40 -16.68 12.11
C SER A 294 0.32 -17.44 11.34
N ILE A 295 -0.49 -16.77 10.50
CA ILE A 295 -1.47 -17.47 9.64
C ILE A 295 -0.81 -18.21 8.47
N LEU A 296 0.44 -17.88 8.12
CA LEU A 296 1.18 -18.48 7.01
C LEU A 296 1.98 -19.72 7.44
N ASP A 297 1.97 -20.04 8.74
CA ASP A 297 2.75 -21.10 9.35
C ASP A 297 1.84 -22.29 9.69
N GLN A 298 1.85 -23.31 8.84
CA GLN A 298 1.10 -24.55 9.04
C GLN A 298 1.78 -25.39 10.13
N ARG A 299 1.02 -25.81 11.15
CA ARG A 299 1.55 -26.60 12.29
C ARG A 299 1.11 -28.05 12.28
N GLU A 300 -0.08 -28.36 11.77
CA GLU A 300 -0.64 -29.70 11.66
C GLU A 300 -0.29 -30.33 10.31
N TYR A 301 0.03 -31.61 10.37
CA TYR A 301 0.37 -32.45 9.22
C TYR A 301 -0.24 -33.83 9.39
N PHE A 302 -0.27 -34.61 8.31
CA PHE A 302 -0.70 -36.00 8.35
C PHE A 302 0.48 -36.95 8.15
N SER A 303 0.41 -38.13 8.76
CA SER A 303 1.28 -39.26 8.42
C SER A 303 0.58 -40.10 7.35
N PRO A 304 1.18 -40.33 6.17
CA PRO A 304 0.57 -41.13 5.12
C PRO A 304 0.09 -42.50 5.61
N TYR A 305 0.91 -43.18 6.42
CA TYR A 305 0.58 -44.50 6.97
C TYR A 305 -0.68 -44.49 7.85
N VAL A 306 -0.87 -43.45 8.65
CA VAL A 306 -2.03 -43.35 9.56
C VAL A 306 -3.25 -42.79 8.84
N PHE A 307 -3.04 -41.89 7.88
CA PHE A 307 -4.10 -41.17 7.20
C PHE A 307 -4.75 -41.97 6.07
N GLU A 308 -4.08 -42.97 5.49
CA GLU A 308 -4.56 -43.78 4.36
C GLU A 308 -6.02 -44.24 4.52
N GLU A 309 -6.33 -44.93 5.62
CA GLU A 309 -7.68 -45.44 5.89
C GLU A 309 -8.70 -44.31 6.05
N THR A 310 -8.30 -43.19 6.64
CA THR A 310 -9.17 -42.01 6.78
C THR A 310 -9.44 -41.38 5.42
N ALA A 311 -8.40 -41.23 4.59
CA ALA A 311 -8.49 -40.68 3.24
C ALA A 311 -9.38 -41.53 2.34
N PHE A 312 -9.22 -42.86 2.39
CA PHE A 312 -10.06 -43.80 1.67
C PHE A 312 -11.53 -43.65 2.08
N ASN A 313 -11.82 -43.64 3.38
CA ASN A 313 -13.18 -43.47 3.89
C ASN A 313 -13.78 -42.13 3.46
N LEU A 314 -13.02 -41.03 3.52
CA LEU A 314 -13.46 -39.71 3.06
C LEU A 314 -13.90 -39.75 1.60
N LEU A 315 -13.13 -40.35 0.69
CA LEU A 315 -13.50 -40.49 -0.73
C LEU A 315 -14.73 -41.40 -0.95
N GLN A 316 -14.99 -42.35 -0.04
CA GLN A 316 -16.21 -43.19 -0.13
C GLN A 316 -17.46 -42.42 0.33
N THR A 317 -17.32 -41.54 1.32
CA THR A 317 -18.46 -40.85 1.95
C THR A 317 -18.73 -39.44 1.42
N ASP A 318 -17.74 -38.81 0.80
CA ASP A 318 -17.83 -37.45 0.23
C ASP A 318 -17.70 -37.51 -1.29
N ASP A 319 -18.85 -37.51 -1.98
CA ASP A 319 -18.93 -37.62 -3.42
C ASP A 319 -18.35 -36.39 -4.15
N GLU A 320 -18.42 -35.20 -3.54
CA GLU A 320 -17.87 -33.97 -4.11
C GLU A 320 -16.35 -34.00 -4.04
N LEU A 321 -15.79 -34.34 -2.89
CA LEU A 321 -14.35 -34.52 -2.73
C LEU A 321 -13.80 -35.61 -3.67
N ARG A 322 -14.51 -36.73 -3.80
CA ARG A 322 -14.09 -37.80 -4.74
C ARG A 322 -14.04 -37.30 -6.17
N LYS A 323 -15.06 -36.55 -6.59
CA LYS A 323 -15.11 -35.97 -7.93
C LYS A 323 -13.95 -35.00 -8.17
N GLU A 324 -13.70 -34.07 -7.26
CA GLU A 324 -12.57 -33.12 -7.37
C GLU A 324 -11.22 -33.84 -7.40
N PHE A 325 -11.06 -34.87 -6.57
CA PHE A 325 -9.85 -35.70 -6.54
C PHE A 325 -9.61 -36.42 -7.87
N ASP A 326 -10.63 -37.08 -8.42
CA ASP A 326 -10.54 -37.83 -9.68
C ASP A 326 -10.31 -36.88 -10.87
N GLU A 327 -10.97 -35.71 -10.89
CA GLU A 327 -10.74 -34.67 -11.91
C GLU A 327 -9.32 -34.13 -11.87
N LYS A 328 -8.78 -33.85 -10.68
CA LYS A 328 -7.39 -33.42 -10.53
C LYS A 328 -6.42 -34.52 -10.95
N LYS A 329 -6.69 -35.77 -10.55
CA LYS A 329 -5.88 -36.94 -10.94
C LYS A 329 -5.88 -37.21 -12.44
N ALA A 330 -6.97 -36.93 -13.14
CA ALA A 330 -7.05 -37.07 -14.59
C ALA A 330 -6.37 -35.93 -15.34
N SER A 331 -6.37 -34.70 -14.79
CA SER A 331 -5.88 -33.49 -15.46
C SER A 331 -4.43 -33.12 -15.16
N ASP A 332 -3.85 -33.66 -14.08
CA ASP A 332 -2.51 -33.31 -13.59
C ASP A 332 -1.64 -34.58 -13.45
N GLU A 333 -0.76 -34.80 -14.44
CA GLU A 333 0.10 -36.00 -14.51
C GLU A 333 1.11 -36.08 -13.36
N GLU A 334 1.60 -34.93 -12.88
CA GLU A 334 2.54 -34.88 -11.74
C GLU A 334 1.83 -35.29 -10.45
N PHE A 335 0.62 -34.77 -10.24
CA PHE A 335 -0.24 -35.17 -9.12
C PHE A 335 -0.62 -36.67 -9.19
N ALA A 336 -1.00 -37.17 -10.37
CA ALA A 336 -1.38 -38.57 -10.57
C ALA A 336 -0.26 -39.57 -10.21
N LYS A 337 1.00 -39.16 -10.38
CA LYS A 337 2.20 -39.97 -10.09
C LYS A 337 2.77 -39.74 -8.68
N ASN A 338 2.17 -38.88 -7.88
CA ASN A 338 2.66 -38.53 -6.54
C ASN A 338 1.65 -38.92 -5.45
N ALA A 339 1.89 -40.05 -4.79
CA ALA A 339 1.01 -40.58 -3.74
C ALA A 339 0.87 -39.62 -2.55
N TYR A 340 1.95 -38.95 -2.14
CA TYR A 340 1.90 -37.99 -1.05
C TYR A 340 1.05 -36.76 -1.43
N ALA A 341 1.20 -36.26 -2.66
CA ALA A 341 0.38 -35.15 -3.14
C ALA A 341 -1.11 -35.50 -3.18
N GLN A 342 -1.45 -36.73 -3.59
CA GLN A 342 -2.83 -37.24 -3.56
C GLN A 342 -3.41 -37.29 -2.14
N LEU A 343 -2.69 -37.88 -1.18
CA LEU A 343 -3.13 -37.90 0.21
C LEU A 343 -3.20 -36.49 0.81
N ARG A 344 -2.26 -35.62 0.46
CA ARG A 344 -2.25 -34.23 0.89
C ARG A 344 -3.47 -33.47 0.40
N PHE A 345 -3.88 -33.68 -0.86
CA PHE A 345 -5.10 -33.08 -1.39
C PHE A 345 -6.32 -33.49 -0.56
N ILE A 346 -6.47 -34.79 -0.27
CA ILE A 346 -7.59 -35.29 0.56
C ILE A 346 -7.51 -34.70 1.97
N TYR A 347 -6.30 -34.61 2.56
CA TYR A 347 -6.08 -34.02 3.87
C TYR A 347 -6.51 -32.55 3.92
N GLU A 348 -6.06 -31.73 2.96
CA GLU A 348 -6.37 -30.29 2.86
C GLU A 348 -7.87 -30.00 2.68
N HIS A 349 -8.64 -30.97 2.17
CA HIS A 349 -10.10 -30.89 2.02
C HIS A 349 -10.84 -31.65 3.15
N SER A 350 -10.14 -32.18 4.13
CA SER A 350 -10.73 -32.92 5.25
C SER A 350 -11.01 -32.04 6.47
N PRO A 351 -11.90 -32.45 7.40
CA PRO A 351 -12.08 -31.79 8.68
C PRO A 351 -10.84 -31.74 9.58
N ASN A 352 -9.79 -32.52 9.26
CA ASN A 352 -8.55 -32.58 10.02
C ASN A 352 -7.54 -31.49 9.60
N PHE A 353 -7.82 -30.74 8.54
CA PHE A 353 -6.98 -29.64 8.11
C PHE A 353 -7.18 -28.40 8.99
N GLU A 354 -6.11 -27.63 9.18
CA GLU A 354 -6.18 -26.36 9.90
C GLU A 354 -7.09 -25.37 9.17
N ALA A 355 -8.30 -25.19 9.68
CA ALA A 355 -9.29 -24.30 9.09
C ALA A 355 -8.86 -22.82 9.02
N ASP A 356 -7.87 -22.44 9.83
CA ASP A 356 -7.31 -21.08 9.93
C ASP A 356 -6.00 -20.90 9.13
N TYR A 357 -5.41 -21.97 8.56
CA TYR A 357 -4.19 -21.84 7.76
C TYR A 357 -4.46 -20.95 6.53
N LYS A 358 -3.60 -19.95 6.33
CA LYS A 358 -3.71 -18.90 5.30
C LYS A 358 -5.01 -18.08 5.34
N LEU A 359 -5.84 -18.24 6.36
CA LEU A 359 -7.07 -17.46 6.50
C LEU A 359 -6.73 -16.11 7.14
N TYR A 360 -6.91 -15.04 6.37
CA TYR A 360 -6.70 -13.69 6.84
C TYR A 360 -7.67 -13.36 7.98
N PRO A 361 -7.19 -12.87 9.14
CA PRO A 361 -8.00 -12.86 10.36
C PRO A 361 -9.04 -11.75 10.41
N VAL A 362 -8.96 -10.76 9.52
CA VAL A 362 -9.92 -9.64 9.48
C VAL A 362 -11.11 -10.04 8.62
N MET A 363 -12.27 -10.21 9.25
CA MET A 363 -13.52 -10.45 8.53
C MET A 363 -14.12 -9.14 8.04
N ARG A 364 -14.68 -9.18 6.85
CA ARG A 364 -15.44 -8.10 6.20
C ARG A 364 -16.93 -8.45 6.28
N VAL A 365 -17.71 -7.68 7.04
CA VAL A 365 -19.16 -7.82 7.09
C VAL A 365 -19.76 -6.87 6.07
N THR A 366 -20.15 -7.43 4.92
CA THR A 366 -20.74 -6.69 3.79
C THR A 366 -22.23 -6.37 4.04
N LYS A 367 -22.85 -5.66 3.10
CA LYS A 367 -24.30 -5.36 3.12
C LYS A 367 -25.15 -6.60 2.94
#